data_AF-A0A674E3X7-F1
#
_entry.id   AF-A0A674E3X7-F1
#
_cell.length_a   1.000
_cell.length_b   1.000
_cell.length_c   1.000
_cell.angle_alpha   90.00
_cell.angle_beta   90.00
_cell.angle_gamma   90.00
#
_symmetry.space_group_name_H-M   'P 1'
#
loop_
_entity.id
_entity.type
_entity.pdbx_description
1 polymer ?
#
loop_
_entity_poly.entity_id
_entity_poly.type
_entity_poly.pdbx_seq_one_letter_code
_entity_poly.pdbx_strand_id
1 'polypeptide(L)'
;MRHLKSKKKGLSLEEKRTRMMEIFFETKEVFQFKDIVKIAPKTKGITPMSVKEVFQSLVDGNMVDRDKALHARKRRLEELDKQHTEEKQRKMYLQQAVDKSKVGREETEERATLLKELQALREKSSHLKAKLEKYRECDPEVIEEMSDSFVIIEFVSTDNVFAIKSWAKRKFGFDDGRIDKAFGIPDNFY
;
A
#
# COMPACT_ATOMS: atom_id res chain seq x y z
N MET A 1 -2.91 -89.90 -12.84
CA MET A 1 -2.20 -88.63 -13.13
C MET A 1 -1.91 -87.93 -11.81
N ARG A 2 -0.65 -87.60 -11.54
CA ARG A 2 -0.22 -86.91 -10.29
C ARG A 2 -0.61 -85.44 -10.38
N HIS A 3 -1.44 -84.95 -9.45
CA HIS A 3 -1.67 -83.53 -9.27
C HIS A 3 -0.38 -82.85 -8.78
N LEU A 4 0.28 -82.09 -9.64
CA LEU A 4 1.31 -81.13 -9.25
C LEU A 4 0.63 -79.97 -8.49
N LYS A 5 0.69 -79.99 -7.16
CA LYS A 5 0.40 -78.81 -6.33
C LYS A 5 1.43 -77.74 -6.67
N SER A 6 0.97 -76.58 -7.17
CA SER A 6 1.86 -75.44 -7.41
C SER A 6 2.55 -75.03 -6.11
N LYS A 7 3.85 -74.71 -6.18
CA LYS A 7 4.59 -74.10 -5.08
C LYS A 7 3.88 -72.79 -4.72
N LYS A 8 3.39 -72.67 -3.48
CA LYS A 8 2.79 -71.43 -2.96
C LYS A 8 3.79 -70.29 -3.19
N LYS A 9 3.42 -69.33 -4.05
CA LYS A 9 4.16 -68.07 -4.25
C LYS A 9 4.25 -67.37 -2.88
N GLY A 10 5.45 -66.94 -2.49
CA GLY A 10 5.62 -66.13 -1.29
C GLY A 10 4.88 -64.79 -1.42
N LEU A 11 4.49 -64.21 -0.29
CA LEU A 11 3.89 -62.87 -0.24
C LEU A 11 4.87 -61.81 -0.77
N SER A 12 4.40 -60.93 -1.64
CA SER A 12 5.10 -59.72 -2.07
C SER A 12 5.22 -58.69 -0.93
N LEU A 13 6.10 -57.69 -1.11
CA LEU A 13 6.26 -56.63 -0.12
C LEU A 13 4.97 -55.83 0.07
N GLU A 14 4.26 -55.50 -1.01
CA GLU A 14 3.03 -54.72 -0.95
C GLU A 14 1.90 -55.49 -0.25
N GLU A 15 1.76 -56.79 -0.54
CA GLU A 15 0.79 -57.63 0.19
C GLU A 15 1.12 -57.72 1.69
N LYS A 16 2.41 -57.74 2.06
CA LYS A 16 2.81 -57.70 3.47
C LYS A 16 2.47 -56.35 4.11
N ARG A 17 2.64 -55.23 3.39
CA ARG A 17 2.26 -53.88 3.83
C ARG A 17 0.76 -53.81 4.09
N THR A 18 -0.07 -54.21 3.13
CA THR A 18 -1.53 -54.24 3.26
C THR A 18 -1.97 -55.08 4.45
N ARG A 19 -1.47 -56.31 4.55
CA ARG A 19 -1.83 -57.21 5.66
C ARG A 19 -1.37 -56.71 7.02
N MET A 20 -0.21 -56.06 7.09
CA MET A 20 0.26 -55.46 8.33
C MET A 20 -0.57 -54.22 8.70
N MET A 21 -1.00 -53.43 7.72
CA MET A 21 -1.93 -52.31 7.94
C MET A 21 -3.29 -52.76 8.48
N GLU A 22 -3.82 -53.89 8.01
CA GLU A 22 -5.07 -54.46 8.54
C GLU A 22 -5.00 -54.71 10.06
N ILE A 23 -3.84 -55.10 10.59
CA ILE A 23 -3.66 -55.30 12.04
C ILE A 23 -3.93 -53.99 12.79
N PHE A 24 -3.41 -52.86 12.29
CA PHE A 24 -3.61 -51.56 12.91
C PHE A 24 -5.03 -51.02 12.72
N PHE A 25 -5.67 -51.27 11.58
CA PHE A 25 -7.03 -50.79 11.30
C PHE A 25 -8.13 -51.61 12.00
N GLU A 26 -7.95 -52.92 12.13
CA GLU A 26 -8.91 -53.81 12.78
C GLU A 26 -8.95 -53.59 14.29
N THR A 27 -7.79 -53.49 14.94
CA THR A 27 -7.74 -53.31 16.40
C THR A 27 -7.87 -51.86 16.81
N LYS A 28 -7.36 -50.91 16.00
CA LYS A 28 -7.24 -49.48 16.34
C LYS A 28 -6.51 -49.24 17.67
N GLU A 29 -5.59 -50.14 18.03
CA GLU A 29 -4.83 -50.10 19.27
C GLU A 29 -3.38 -49.65 19.05
N VAL A 30 -2.76 -49.17 20.13
CA VAL A 30 -1.34 -48.83 20.16
C VAL A 30 -0.54 -50.09 20.48
N PHE A 31 0.43 -50.41 19.62
CA PHE A 31 1.27 -51.58 19.80
C PHE A 31 2.72 -51.21 20.14
N GLN A 32 3.36 -52.01 21.00
CA GLN A 32 4.81 -52.01 21.02
C GLN A 32 5.34 -52.83 19.84
N PHE A 33 6.52 -52.47 19.33
CA PHE A 33 7.15 -53.21 18.23
C PHE A 33 7.33 -54.71 18.53
N LYS A 34 7.59 -55.06 19.80
CA LYS A 34 7.71 -56.46 20.26
C LYS A 34 6.41 -57.26 20.06
N ASP A 35 5.26 -56.61 20.15
CA ASP A 35 3.96 -57.25 19.96
C ASP A 35 3.68 -57.45 18.47
N ILE A 36 4.00 -56.45 17.64
CA ILE A 36 3.90 -56.56 16.17
C ILE A 36 4.75 -57.71 15.63
N VAL A 37 5.98 -57.90 16.15
CA VAL A 37 6.86 -59.02 15.78
C VAL A 37 6.23 -60.39 16.06
N LYS A 38 5.35 -60.48 17.07
CA LYS A 38 4.64 -61.73 17.42
C LYS A 38 3.32 -61.88 16.66
N ILE A 39 2.56 -60.80 16.50
CA ILE A 39 1.21 -60.82 15.93
C ILE A 39 1.28 -60.99 14.41
N ALA A 40 2.12 -60.21 13.72
CA ALA A 40 2.14 -60.19 12.25
C ALA A 40 2.42 -61.56 11.59
N PRO A 41 3.34 -62.40 12.11
CA PRO A 41 3.50 -63.76 11.60
C PRO A 41 2.33 -64.68 11.93
N LYS A 42 1.75 -64.56 13.14
CA LYS A 42 0.69 -65.44 13.63
C LYS A 42 -0.66 -65.19 12.96
N THR A 43 -1.06 -63.92 12.81
CA THR A 43 -2.41 -63.57 12.34
C THR A 43 -2.46 -63.36 10.84
N LYS A 44 -1.40 -62.79 10.25
CA LYS A 44 -1.39 -62.37 8.84
C LYS A 44 -0.39 -63.13 7.96
N GLY A 45 0.39 -64.04 8.54
CA GLY A 45 1.32 -64.92 7.82
C GLY A 45 2.56 -64.23 7.28
N ILE A 46 2.94 -63.07 7.84
CA ILE A 46 4.14 -62.33 7.43
C ILE A 46 5.38 -63.04 7.98
N THR A 47 6.37 -63.31 7.13
CA THR A 47 7.59 -63.99 7.57
C THR A 47 8.29 -63.17 8.67
N PRO A 48 8.66 -63.78 9.83
CA PRO A 48 9.23 -63.06 10.97
C PRO A 48 10.43 -62.18 10.62
N MET A 49 11.30 -62.66 9.73
CA MET A 49 12.49 -61.91 9.27
C MET A 49 12.14 -60.61 8.51
N SER A 50 10.97 -60.55 7.85
CA SER A 50 10.53 -59.38 7.08
C SER A 50 9.69 -58.39 7.87
N VAL A 51 9.27 -58.70 9.10
CA VAL A 51 8.35 -57.84 9.87
C VAL A 51 8.95 -56.45 10.11
N LYS A 52 10.25 -56.37 10.43
CA LYS A 52 10.93 -55.09 10.70
C LYS A 52 10.97 -54.20 9.47
N GLU A 53 11.33 -54.75 8.32
CA GLU A 53 11.42 -54.02 7.05
C GLU A 53 10.03 -53.53 6.60
N VAL A 54 9.02 -54.41 6.66
CA VAL A 54 7.64 -54.07 6.31
C VAL A 54 7.11 -52.96 7.22
N PHE A 55 7.30 -53.09 8.54
CA PHE A 55 6.89 -52.07 9.51
C PHE A 55 7.59 -50.73 9.25
N GLN A 56 8.90 -50.74 9.03
CA GLN A 56 9.64 -49.52 8.74
C GLN A 56 9.15 -48.86 7.44
N SER A 57 8.88 -49.64 6.40
CA SER A 57 8.32 -49.11 5.14
C SER A 57 6.94 -48.46 5.30
N LEU A 58 6.12 -48.93 6.25
CA LEU A 58 4.82 -48.33 6.58
C LEU A 58 4.98 -47.01 7.34
N VAL A 59 5.91 -46.97 8.30
CA VAL A 59 6.25 -45.75 9.04
C VAL A 59 6.85 -44.69 8.11
N ASP A 60 7.78 -45.08 7.25
CA ASP A 60 8.42 -44.16 6.29
C ASP A 60 7.42 -43.68 5.23
N GLY A 61 6.46 -44.53 4.86
CA GLY A 61 5.33 -44.17 3.99
C GLY A 61 4.23 -43.38 4.70
N ASN A 62 4.42 -42.96 5.95
CA ASN A 62 3.45 -42.21 6.76
C ASN A 62 2.08 -42.90 6.89
N MET A 63 2.06 -44.24 6.78
CA MET A 63 0.85 -45.07 6.88
C MET A 63 0.61 -45.54 8.32
N VAL A 64 1.68 -45.62 9.13
CA VAL A 64 1.62 -45.93 10.56
C VAL A 64 2.37 -44.85 11.32
N ASP A 65 1.65 -44.15 12.19
CA ASP A 65 2.24 -43.11 13.03
C ASP A 65 2.97 -43.71 14.23
N ARG A 66 4.13 -43.12 14.56
CA ARG A 66 4.73 -43.26 15.89
C ARG A 66 4.17 -42.19 16.81
N ASP A 67 4.09 -42.48 18.11
CA ASP A 67 3.50 -41.62 19.14
C ASP A 67 3.92 -40.13 19.02
N LYS A 68 5.22 -39.85 18.87
CA LYS A 68 5.74 -38.48 18.68
C LYS A 68 5.26 -37.81 17.38
N ALA A 69 5.07 -38.58 16.30
CA ALA A 69 4.62 -38.06 15.02
C ALA A 69 3.12 -37.66 15.08
N LEU A 70 2.31 -38.47 15.75
CA LEU A 70 0.89 -38.19 15.97
C LEU A 70 0.71 -36.88 16.76
N HIS A 71 1.44 -36.72 17.87
CA HIS A 71 1.39 -35.49 18.66
C HIS A 71 1.88 -34.26 17.89
N ALA A 72 2.95 -34.38 17.09
CA ALA A 72 3.44 -33.29 16.25
C ALA A 72 2.39 -32.87 15.20
N ARG A 73 1.74 -33.84 14.56
CA ARG A 73 0.69 -33.58 13.57
C ARG A 73 -0.54 -32.93 14.20
N LYS A 74 -0.94 -33.39 15.39
CA LYS A 74 -2.07 -32.80 16.14
C LYS A 74 -1.79 -31.33 16.50
N ARG A 75 -0.59 -31.02 17.03
CA ARG A 75 -0.18 -29.64 17.32
C ARG A 75 -0.19 -28.76 16.06
N ARG A 76 0.32 -29.29 14.95
CA ARG A 76 0.34 -28.55 13.68
C ARG A 76 -1.08 -28.31 13.14
N LEU A 77 -1.99 -29.25 13.32
CA LEU A 77 -3.41 -29.07 12.98
C LEU A 77 -4.05 -27.98 13.86
N GLU A 78 -3.82 -28.01 15.17
CA GLU A 78 -4.33 -26.99 16.10
C GLU A 78 -3.78 -25.59 15.77
N GLU A 79 -2.50 -25.49 15.40
CA GLU A 79 -1.88 -24.24 14.97
C GLU A 79 -2.48 -23.71 13.65
N LEU A 80 -2.64 -24.59 12.65
CA LEU A 80 -3.24 -24.21 11.37
C LEU A 80 -4.71 -23.81 11.53
N ASP A 81 -5.47 -24.50 12.38
CA ASP A 81 -6.86 -24.15 12.67
C ASP A 81 -6.95 -22.78 13.34
N LYS A 82 -6.08 -22.52 14.33
CA LYS A 82 -5.97 -21.21 14.96
C LYS A 82 -5.68 -20.10 13.93
N GLN A 83 -4.65 -20.27 13.10
CA GLN A 83 -4.32 -19.31 12.04
C GLN A 83 -5.48 -19.09 11.08
N HIS A 84 -6.17 -20.16 10.69
CA HIS A 84 -7.34 -20.07 9.81
C HIS A 84 -8.48 -19.27 10.45
N THR A 85 -8.75 -19.49 11.74
CA THR A 85 -9.78 -18.71 12.46
C THR A 85 -9.42 -17.23 12.58
N GLU A 86 -8.16 -16.91 12.88
CA GLU A 86 -7.66 -15.53 12.97
C GLU A 86 -7.77 -14.80 11.62
N GLU A 87 -7.29 -15.41 10.54
CA GLU A 87 -7.38 -14.82 9.19
C GLU A 87 -8.84 -14.69 8.72
N LYS A 88 -9.71 -15.64 9.08
CA LYS A 88 -11.15 -15.54 8.79
C LYS A 88 -11.78 -14.34 9.51
N GLN A 89 -11.47 -14.14 10.79
CA GLN A 89 -11.94 -12.98 11.55
C GLN A 89 -11.41 -11.67 10.96
N ARG A 90 -10.11 -11.63 10.60
CA ARG A 90 -9.49 -10.46 9.97
C ARG A 90 -10.13 -10.11 8.64
N LYS A 91 -10.40 -11.11 7.79
CA LYS A 91 -11.13 -10.93 6.52
C LYS A 91 -12.52 -10.36 6.76
N MET A 92 -13.27 -10.88 7.73
CA MET A 92 -14.60 -10.38 8.07
C MET A 92 -14.55 -8.91 8.52
N TYR A 93 -13.58 -8.55 9.38
CA TYR A 93 -13.41 -7.18 9.85
C TYR A 93 -13.06 -6.22 8.70
N LEU A 94 -12.11 -6.60 7.84
CA LEU A 94 -11.72 -5.79 6.67
C LEU A 94 -12.88 -5.62 5.70
N GLN A 95 -13.66 -6.68 5.46
CA GLN A 95 -14.85 -6.59 4.60
C GLN A 95 -15.87 -5.60 5.17
N GLN A 96 -16.16 -5.66 6.47
CA GLN A 96 -17.04 -4.68 7.12
C GLN A 96 -16.51 -3.25 7.03
N ALA A 97 -15.20 -3.04 7.16
CA ALA A 97 -14.57 -1.72 7.01
C ALA A 97 -14.69 -1.18 5.58
N VAL A 98 -14.52 -2.05 4.58
CA VAL A 98 -14.73 -1.72 3.16
C VAL A 98 -16.19 -1.36 2.92
N ASP A 99 -17.13 -2.16 3.40
CA ASP A 99 -18.56 -1.93 3.19
C ASP A 99 -19.01 -0.62 3.87
N LYS A 100 -18.55 -0.34 5.10
CA LYS A 100 -18.77 0.95 5.77
C LYS A 100 -18.19 2.14 4.99
N SER A 101 -17.04 1.97 4.35
CA SER A 101 -16.38 3.04 3.58
C SER A 101 -17.05 3.29 2.21
N LYS A 102 -17.77 2.29 1.70
CA LYS A 102 -18.54 2.37 0.46
C LYS A 102 -19.86 3.12 0.62
N VAL A 103 -20.49 3.09 1.80
CA VAL A 103 -21.71 3.86 2.07
C VAL A 103 -21.43 5.35 1.81
N GLY A 104 -22.20 5.96 0.90
CA GLY A 104 -22.00 7.35 0.46
C GLY A 104 -20.88 7.57 -0.56
N ARG A 105 -20.16 6.52 -0.97
CA ARG A 105 -19.22 6.48 -2.10
C ARG A 105 -19.61 5.41 -3.11
N GLU A 106 -20.90 5.15 -3.23
CA GLU A 106 -21.43 4.20 -4.18
C GLU A 106 -21.03 4.60 -5.61
N GLU A 107 -20.68 3.62 -6.42
CA GLU A 107 -20.41 3.83 -7.85
C GLU A 107 -21.74 4.01 -8.57
N THR A 108 -22.27 5.23 -8.50
CA THR A 108 -23.43 5.66 -9.28
C THR A 108 -22.98 6.47 -10.49
N GLU A 109 -23.81 6.46 -11.54
CA GLU A 109 -23.55 7.29 -12.73
C GLU A 109 -23.52 8.78 -12.35
N GLU A 110 -24.39 9.22 -11.43
CA GLU A 110 -24.41 10.58 -10.88
C GLU A 110 -23.09 10.97 -10.21
N ARG A 111 -22.49 10.06 -9.43
CA ARG A 111 -21.18 10.32 -8.82
C ARG A 111 -20.09 10.43 -9.87
N ALA A 112 -20.13 9.59 -10.90
CA ALA A 112 -19.16 9.64 -11.98
C ALA A 112 -19.25 10.93 -12.80
N THR A 113 -20.47 11.43 -13.06
CA THR A 113 -20.67 12.73 -13.73
C THR A 113 -20.22 13.89 -12.86
N LEU A 114 -20.59 13.91 -11.57
CA LEU A 114 -20.16 14.94 -10.61
C LEU A 114 -18.63 14.99 -10.45
N LEU A 115 -17.95 13.84 -10.44
CA LEU A 115 -16.48 13.80 -10.37
C LEU A 115 -15.83 14.40 -11.62
N LYS A 116 -16.38 14.14 -12.81
CA LYS A 116 -15.92 14.76 -14.06
C LYS A 116 -16.15 16.27 -14.05
N GLU A 117 -17.33 16.72 -13.61
CA GLU A 117 -17.65 18.15 -13.51
C GLU A 117 -16.73 18.86 -12.50
N LEU A 118 -16.50 18.25 -11.33
CA LEU A 118 -15.60 18.77 -10.31
C LEU A 118 -14.17 18.89 -10.82
N GLN A 119 -13.70 17.92 -11.61
CA GLN A 119 -12.40 18.01 -12.28
C GLN A 119 -12.36 19.20 -13.26
N ALA A 120 -13.36 19.32 -14.13
CA ALA A 120 -13.44 20.40 -15.10
C ALA A 120 -13.49 21.79 -14.42
N LEU A 121 -14.24 21.93 -13.32
CA LEU A 121 -14.32 23.17 -12.55
C LEU A 121 -12.98 23.51 -11.87
N ARG A 122 -12.24 22.51 -11.37
CA ARG A 122 -10.90 22.72 -10.80
C ARG A 122 -9.91 23.22 -11.84
N GLU A 123 -9.91 22.60 -13.01
CA GLU A 123 -9.08 23.02 -14.14
C GLU A 123 -9.43 24.46 -14.56
N LYS A 124 -10.72 24.78 -14.67
CA LYS A 124 -11.21 26.12 -15.01
C LYS A 124 -10.83 27.16 -13.95
N SER A 125 -10.96 26.82 -12.67
CA SER A 125 -10.56 27.69 -11.56
C SER A 125 -9.05 27.95 -11.58
N SER A 126 -8.25 26.91 -11.79
CA SER A 126 -6.79 27.03 -11.92
C SER A 126 -6.41 27.92 -13.10
N HIS A 127 -7.04 27.73 -14.26
CA HIS A 127 -6.82 28.56 -15.45
C HIS A 127 -7.18 30.03 -15.20
N LEU A 128 -8.34 30.30 -14.59
CA LEU A 128 -8.78 31.66 -14.27
C LEU A 128 -7.86 32.33 -13.25
N LYS A 129 -7.40 31.61 -12.23
CA LYS A 129 -6.40 32.13 -11.27
C LYS A 129 -5.09 32.48 -11.97
N ALA A 130 -4.59 31.61 -12.85
CA ALA A 130 -3.39 31.89 -13.64
C ALA A 130 -3.59 33.10 -14.57
N LYS A 131 -4.80 33.28 -15.11
CA LYS A 131 -5.15 34.46 -15.91
C LYS A 131 -5.18 35.72 -15.05
N LEU A 132 -5.78 35.69 -13.86
CA LEU A 132 -5.78 36.81 -12.92
C LEU A 132 -4.37 37.23 -12.49
N GLU A 133 -3.49 36.26 -12.21
CA GLU A 133 -2.10 36.57 -11.84
C GLU A 133 -1.38 37.36 -12.95
N LYS A 134 -1.66 37.08 -14.23
CA LYS A 134 -1.10 37.86 -15.35
C LYS A 134 -1.54 39.32 -15.35
N TYR A 135 -2.71 39.62 -14.81
CA TYR A 135 -3.25 40.98 -14.73
C TYR A 135 -3.02 41.63 -13.37
N ARG A 136 -2.30 40.97 -12.46
CA ARG A 136 -2.04 41.49 -11.11
C ARG A 136 -1.32 42.84 -11.11
N GLU A 137 -0.42 43.05 -12.07
CA GLU A 137 0.31 44.31 -12.24
C GLU A 137 -0.50 45.37 -12.99
N CYS A 138 -1.65 45.01 -13.56
CA CYS A 138 -2.55 45.90 -14.28
C CYS A 138 -3.82 46.21 -13.47
N ASP A 139 -3.76 46.09 -12.15
CA ASP A 139 -4.88 46.42 -11.28
C ASP A 139 -5.14 47.94 -11.37
N PRO A 140 -6.33 48.38 -11.84
CA PRO A 140 -6.65 49.79 -11.99
C PRO A 140 -6.44 50.60 -10.71
N GLU A 141 -6.72 50.03 -9.54
CA GLU A 141 -6.52 50.71 -8.26
C GLU A 141 -5.03 50.96 -7.98
N VAL A 142 -4.17 49.98 -8.28
CA VAL A 142 -2.71 50.10 -8.12
C VAL A 142 -2.11 51.10 -9.12
N ILE A 143 -2.63 51.12 -10.35
CA ILE A 143 -2.22 52.09 -11.37
C ILE A 143 -2.65 53.51 -10.97
N GLU A 144 -3.88 53.68 -10.47
CA GLU A 144 -4.42 54.96 -10.01
C GLU A 144 -3.61 55.50 -8.82
N GLU A 145 -3.35 54.68 -7.80
CA GLU A 145 -2.53 55.05 -6.65
C GLU A 145 -1.10 55.45 -7.06
N MET A 146 -0.49 54.71 -8.00
CA MET A 146 0.82 55.06 -8.55
C MET A 146 0.78 56.39 -9.32
N SER A 147 -0.28 56.66 -10.07
CA SER A 147 -0.43 57.91 -10.80
C SER A 147 -0.63 59.12 -9.88
N ASP A 148 -1.47 58.98 -8.83
CA ASP A 148 -1.71 60.03 -7.84
C ASP A 148 -0.43 60.35 -7.07
N SER A 149 0.32 59.33 -6.65
CA SER A 149 1.61 59.55 -5.97
C SER A 149 2.64 60.23 -6.87
N PHE A 150 2.70 59.88 -8.17
CA PHE A 150 3.56 60.57 -9.12
C PHE A 150 3.20 62.05 -9.27
N VAL A 151 1.91 62.37 -9.40
CA VAL A 151 1.43 63.77 -9.47
C VAL A 151 1.83 64.57 -8.24
N ILE A 152 1.68 63.99 -7.04
CA ILE A 152 2.08 64.65 -5.79
C ILE A 152 3.60 64.88 -5.74
N ILE A 153 4.39 63.87 -6.11
CA ILE A 153 5.86 63.98 -6.14
C ILE A 153 6.32 65.04 -7.13
N GLU A 154 5.73 65.06 -8.33
CA GLU A 154 6.03 66.05 -9.37
C GLU A 154 5.70 67.46 -8.85
N PHE A 155 4.49 67.67 -8.33
CA PHE A 155 4.08 68.95 -7.77
C PHE A 155 5.00 69.45 -6.65
N VAL A 156 5.32 68.58 -5.67
CA VAL A 156 6.21 68.93 -4.55
C VAL A 156 7.63 69.22 -5.03
N SER A 157 8.14 68.45 -5.98
CA SER A 157 9.49 68.65 -6.53
C SER A 157 9.58 69.97 -7.29
N THR A 158 8.58 70.27 -8.12
CA THR A 158 8.45 71.53 -8.85
C THR A 158 8.36 72.72 -7.90
N ASP A 159 7.50 72.66 -6.87
CA ASP A 159 7.37 73.73 -5.87
C ASP A 159 8.69 73.97 -5.11
N ASN A 160 9.39 72.90 -4.72
CA ASN A 160 10.69 72.99 -4.09
C ASN A 160 11.75 73.66 -4.99
N VAL A 161 11.77 73.32 -6.28
CA VAL A 161 12.67 73.96 -7.25
C VAL A 161 12.38 75.46 -7.34
N PHE A 162 11.11 75.86 -7.44
CA PHE A 162 10.73 77.28 -7.48
C PHE A 162 11.03 78.02 -6.17
N ALA A 163 10.84 77.37 -5.02
CA ALA A 163 11.17 77.93 -3.71
C ALA A 163 12.68 78.19 -3.57
N ILE A 164 13.52 77.22 -3.98
CA ILE A 164 14.99 77.35 -3.95
C ILE A 164 15.46 78.45 -4.90
N LYS A 165 14.93 78.50 -6.14
CA LYS A 165 15.21 79.58 -7.10
C LYS A 165 14.89 80.96 -6.50
N SER A 166 13.70 81.10 -5.95
CA SER A 166 13.24 82.36 -5.33
C SER A 166 14.12 82.79 -4.15
N TRP A 167 14.54 81.83 -3.32
CA TRP A 167 15.46 82.09 -2.22
C TRP A 167 16.86 82.50 -2.71
N ALA A 168 17.42 81.78 -3.68
CA ALA A 168 18.75 82.07 -4.23
C ALA A 168 18.80 83.46 -4.88
N LYS A 169 17.76 83.82 -5.63
CA LYS A 169 17.57 85.15 -6.21
C LYS A 169 17.55 86.24 -5.13
N ARG A 170 16.78 86.04 -4.05
CA ARG A 170 16.66 87.02 -2.96
C ARG A 170 17.93 87.13 -2.12
N LYS A 171 18.61 86.01 -1.84
CA LYS A 171 19.74 85.96 -0.92
C LYS A 171 21.07 86.32 -1.57
N PHE A 172 21.28 85.94 -2.82
CA PHE A 172 22.55 86.09 -3.53
C PHE A 172 22.48 86.98 -4.78
N GLY A 173 21.28 87.42 -5.19
CA GLY A 173 21.12 88.30 -6.35
C GLY A 173 21.36 87.63 -7.70
N PHE A 174 21.24 86.30 -7.77
CA PHE A 174 21.39 85.56 -9.04
C PHE A 174 20.20 85.78 -9.97
N ASP A 175 20.46 85.82 -11.28
CA ASP A 175 19.43 85.79 -12.32
C ASP A 175 18.94 84.36 -12.58
N ASP A 176 17.68 84.22 -13.02
CA ASP A 176 17.05 82.91 -13.21
C ASP A 176 17.79 82.07 -14.27
N GLY A 177 18.28 82.69 -15.35
CA GLY A 177 19.01 81.98 -16.41
C GLY A 177 20.34 81.38 -15.94
N ARG A 178 21.05 82.07 -15.03
CA ARG A 178 22.26 81.53 -14.39
C ARG A 178 21.95 80.37 -13.46
N ILE A 179 20.86 80.43 -12.69
CA ILE A 179 20.43 79.34 -11.81
C ILE A 179 20.03 78.13 -12.65
N ASP A 180 19.23 78.34 -13.69
CA ASP A 180 18.74 77.29 -14.59
C ASP A 180 19.86 76.56 -15.30
N LYS A 181 20.81 77.31 -15.85
CA LYS A 181 22.00 76.74 -16.48
C LYS A 181 22.88 75.98 -15.50
N ALA A 182 22.98 76.42 -14.25
CA ALA A 182 23.84 75.79 -13.24
C ALA A 182 23.25 74.47 -12.72
N PHE A 183 21.92 74.41 -12.55
CA PHE A 183 21.22 73.22 -12.07
C PHE A 183 20.64 72.34 -13.20
N GLY A 184 20.81 72.74 -14.46
CA GLY A 184 20.31 71.99 -15.61
C GLY A 184 18.79 71.98 -15.73
N ILE A 185 18.12 73.05 -15.28
CA ILE A 185 16.66 73.18 -15.33
C ILE A 185 16.27 73.53 -16.77
N PRO A 186 15.43 72.72 -17.44
CA PRO A 186 14.98 72.99 -18.81
C PRO A 186 14.12 74.26 -18.91
N ASP A 187 14.13 74.91 -20.07
CA ASP A 187 13.29 76.11 -20.33
C ASP A 187 11.78 75.80 -20.29
N ASN A 188 11.40 74.53 -20.44
CA ASN A 188 10.02 74.03 -20.38
C ASN A 188 9.69 73.35 -19.04
N PHE A 189 10.45 73.62 -17.98
CA PHE A 189 10.16 73.12 -16.64
C PHE A 189 8.95 73.87 -16.05
N TYR A 190 7.86 73.15 -15.80
CA TYR A 190 6.62 73.66 -15.23
C TYR A 190 6.23 72.92 -13.96
#